data_AF-A0A933G532-F1
#
_entry.id   AF-A0A933G532-F1
#
_cell.length_a   1.000
_cell.length_b   1.000
_cell.length_c   1.000
_cell.angle_alpha   90.00
_cell.angle_beta   90.00
_cell.angle_gamma   90.00
#
_symmetry.space_group_name_H-M   'P 1'
#
loop_
_entity.id
_entity.type
_entity.pdbx_description
1 polymer ?
#
loop_
_entity_poly.entity_id
_entity_poly.type
_entity_poly.pdbx_seq_one_letter_code
_entity_poly.pdbx_strand_id
1 'polypeptide(L)'
;MHRRFLAGMAVLMAGPVMSAMGAMVIVESKDATYPERLAAREVRRYLYVRSGELVPISRADEASKDADLIIVARKDRDVIYQYAPDGRMAFSISRLAPQEYLVKRMGQDGRRTLVIVGGDEIGTLYGAYRFAEHLGVRFYMEGDVVPDERIPLAIPDITDTGRPLFELRGIQPFHDFPEGPDWWDLDAYQAIISQLPKLRMNFLGLHTYPEGGVGPEPLTWIGPPEDVGEDGRVKASYPSRHFSTVSGTWGYQPKKTSEYLYGASMLFADDNHCQDVQAGMAPWPATPEQCNELFNRFGGKLKAAFEHARRLGVKTCIGTEVPLIVPSEVRQRLKPGEPGIEVVGGSFADYGSAIEGTEDDALYRSVRWNMAAYRFVVPDG
;
A
#
# COMPACT_ATOMS: atom_id res chain seq x y z
N MET A 1 80.97 14.66 -11.76
CA MET A 1 80.15 13.92 -12.75
C MET A 1 78.71 13.82 -12.23
N HIS A 2 77.90 14.89 -12.32
CA HIS A 2 76.46 14.81 -12.07
C HIS A 2 75.74 15.86 -12.91
N ARG A 3 75.01 15.38 -13.92
CA ARG A 3 74.12 16.15 -14.79
C ARG A 3 72.83 16.48 -14.01
N ARG A 4 72.46 17.76 -13.92
CA ARG A 4 71.11 18.18 -13.53
C ARG A 4 70.22 18.13 -14.78
N PHE A 5 69.26 17.21 -14.80
CA PHE A 5 68.15 17.23 -15.75
C PHE A 5 67.01 18.04 -15.12
N LEU A 6 66.64 19.16 -15.75
CA LEU A 6 65.32 19.76 -15.57
C LEU A 6 64.35 19.01 -16.49
N ALA A 7 63.46 18.21 -15.93
CA ALA A 7 62.29 17.70 -16.63
C ALA A 7 61.15 18.71 -16.43
N GLY A 8 60.80 19.44 -17.50
CA GLY A 8 59.59 20.25 -17.55
C GLY A 8 58.38 19.33 -17.65
N MET A 9 57.52 19.35 -16.64
CA MET A 9 56.24 18.66 -16.65
C MET A 9 55.22 19.57 -17.35
N ALA A 10 54.97 19.32 -18.63
CA ALA A 10 53.84 19.93 -19.34
C ALA A 10 52.56 19.24 -18.86
N VAL A 11 51.82 19.91 -17.98
CA VAL A 11 50.47 19.50 -17.60
C VAL A 11 49.54 19.87 -18.77
N LEU A 12 49.26 18.91 -19.63
CA LEU A 12 48.11 18.97 -20.55
C LEU A 12 46.84 18.91 -19.71
N MET A 13 46.32 20.08 -19.33
CA MET A 13 44.96 20.23 -18.83
C MET A 13 44.02 19.91 -19.99
N ALA A 14 43.64 18.64 -20.13
CA ALA A 14 42.46 18.27 -20.88
C ALA A 14 41.26 18.82 -20.10
N GLY A 15 40.88 20.06 -20.38
CA GLY A 15 39.63 20.61 -19.92
C GLY A 15 38.49 19.71 -20.43
N PRO A 16 37.42 19.52 -19.64
CA PRO A 16 36.28 18.77 -20.13
C PRO A 16 35.75 19.49 -21.37
N VAL A 17 35.73 18.79 -22.49
CA VAL A 17 34.94 19.20 -23.64
C VAL A 17 33.49 19.10 -23.18
N MET A 18 32.97 20.19 -22.64
CA MET A 18 31.53 20.41 -22.50
C MET A 18 30.95 20.38 -23.91
N SER A 19 30.55 19.19 -24.34
CA SER A 19 29.58 19.09 -25.42
C SER A 19 28.33 19.82 -24.91
N ALA A 20 27.92 20.87 -25.63
CA ALA A 20 26.70 21.60 -25.34
C ALA A 20 25.49 20.69 -25.58
N MET A 21 25.18 19.83 -24.62
CA MET A 21 23.88 19.18 -24.54
C MET A 21 22.85 20.25 -24.22
N GLY A 22 21.85 20.42 -25.09
CA GLY A 22 20.70 21.27 -24.81
C GLY A 22 20.10 20.89 -23.45
N ALA A 23 19.82 21.88 -22.61
CA ALA A 23 19.30 21.66 -21.25
C ALA A 23 18.01 20.82 -21.32
N MET A 24 17.89 19.77 -20.52
CA MET A 24 16.64 19.01 -20.36
C MET A 24 15.86 19.55 -19.15
N VAL A 25 14.54 19.63 -19.25
CA VAL A 25 13.65 20.10 -18.17
C VAL A 25 12.42 19.20 -18.04
N ILE A 26 12.05 18.86 -16.81
CA ILE A 26 10.78 18.22 -16.50
C ILE A 26 9.74 19.33 -16.23
N VAL A 27 8.60 19.26 -16.88
CA VAL A 27 7.56 20.28 -16.80
C VAL A 27 6.36 19.75 -16.03
N GLU A 28 6.01 20.45 -14.95
CA GLU A 28 4.80 20.21 -14.16
C GLU A 28 3.72 21.26 -14.48
N SER A 29 2.45 20.85 -14.43
CA SER A 29 1.32 21.78 -14.48
C SER A 29 1.24 22.62 -13.21
N LYS A 30 0.85 23.90 -13.33
CA LYS A 30 0.60 24.80 -12.19
C LYS A 30 -0.44 24.24 -11.21
N ASP A 31 -1.43 23.49 -11.73
CA ASP A 31 -2.56 22.95 -10.97
C ASP A 31 -2.37 21.46 -10.64
N ALA A 32 -1.14 20.95 -10.75
CA ALA A 32 -0.82 19.54 -10.51
C ALA A 32 -1.33 19.07 -9.14
N THR A 33 -1.95 17.90 -9.10
CA THR A 33 -2.33 17.20 -7.88
C THR A 33 -1.10 16.61 -7.17
N TYR A 34 -1.31 16.01 -5.99
CA TYR A 34 -0.22 15.31 -5.30
C TYR A 34 0.38 14.15 -6.13
N PRO A 35 -0.42 13.24 -6.73
CA PRO A 35 0.14 12.18 -7.59
C PRO A 35 0.86 12.71 -8.84
N GLU A 36 0.37 13.78 -9.46
CA GLU A 36 1.05 14.40 -10.62
C GLU A 36 2.44 14.95 -10.24
N ARG A 37 2.55 15.66 -9.10
CA ARG A 37 3.85 16.13 -8.58
C ARG A 37 4.76 14.97 -8.18
N LEU A 38 4.21 13.91 -7.59
CA LEU A 38 4.98 12.72 -7.28
C LEU A 38 5.51 12.06 -8.56
N ALA A 39 4.69 11.97 -9.61
CA ALA A 39 5.06 11.39 -10.89
C ALA A 39 6.26 12.13 -11.51
N ALA A 40 6.24 13.46 -11.55
CA ALA A 40 7.36 14.26 -12.07
C ALA A 40 8.63 14.13 -11.20
N ARG A 41 8.49 14.04 -9.87
CA ARG A 41 9.61 13.77 -8.96
C ARG A 41 10.20 12.37 -9.14
N GLU A 42 9.37 11.36 -9.37
CA GLU A 42 9.82 9.99 -9.65
C GLU A 42 10.52 9.92 -11.02
N VAL A 43 9.99 10.59 -12.05
CA VAL A 43 10.69 10.77 -13.35
C VAL A 43 12.09 11.37 -13.13
N ARG A 44 12.20 12.46 -12.36
CA ARG A 44 13.50 13.06 -12.01
C ARG A 44 14.40 12.09 -11.27
N ARG A 45 13.86 11.39 -10.26
CA ARG A 45 14.61 10.42 -9.45
C ARG A 45 15.20 9.32 -10.33
N TYR A 46 14.40 8.70 -11.19
CA TYR A 46 14.87 7.60 -12.05
C TYR A 46 15.82 8.07 -13.14
N LEU A 47 15.65 9.27 -13.68
CA LEU A 47 16.67 9.89 -14.53
C LEU A 47 17.99 10.07 -13.78
N TYR A 48 17.95 10.59 -12.55
CA TYR A 48 19.14 10.81 -11.73
C TYR A 48 19.84 9.49 -11.38
N VAL A 49 19.13 8.47 -10.89
CA VAL A 49 19.79 7.20 -10.53
C VAL A 49 20.30 6.43 -11.75
N ARG A 50 19.76 6.69 -12.95
CA ARG A 50 20.20 6.04 -14.19
C ARG A 50 21.28 6.80 -14.96
N SER A 51 21.38 8.12 -14.80
CA SER A 51 22.36 8.95 -15.53
C SER A 51 23.42 9.60 -14.63
N GLY A 52 23.11 9.82 -13.35
CA GLY A 52 23.89 10.65 -12.44
C GLY A 52 23.62 12.15 -12.56
N GLU A 53 22.75 12.58 -13.47
CA GLU A 53 22.44 13.98 -13.73
C GLU A 53 21.06 14.36 -13.16
N LEU A 54 21.02 15.46 -12.40
CA LEU A 54 19.78 15.92 -11.77
C LEU A 54 19.06 16.90 -12.70
N VAL A 55 18.06 16.40 -13.41
CA VAL A 55 17.22 17.21 -14.30
C VAL A 55 16.32 18.16 -13.49
N PRO A 56 16.29 19.48 -13.79
CA PRO A 56 15.42 20.41 -13.09
C PRO A 56 13.94 20.14 -13.37
N ILE A 57 13.09 20.46 -12.39
CA ILE A 57 11.64 20.53 -12.55
C ILE A 57 11.26 22.01 -12.60
N SER A 58 10.50 22.40 -13.61
CA SER A 58 10.00 23.77 -13.78
C SER A 58 8.49 23.76 -13.98
N ARG A 59 7.84 24.87 -13.64
CA ARG A 59 6.44 25.09 -14.02
C ARG A 59 6.34 25.41 -15.51
N ALA A 60 5.19 25.09 -16.09
CA ALA A 60 4.93 25.24 -17.53
C ALA A 60 5.20 26.64 -18.10
N ASP A 61 4.98 27.68 -17.31
CA ASP A 61 5.18 29.11 -17.65
C ASP A 61 6.64 29.57 -17.52
N GLU A 62 7.49 28.80 -16.83
CA GLU A 62 8.90 29.13 -16.58
C GLU A 62 9.86 28.29 -17.45
N ALA A 63 9.36 27.26 -18.12
CA ALA A 63 10.17 26.36 -18.92
C ALA A 63 10.80 27.07 -20.13
N SER A 64 12.13 26.94 -20.28
CA SER A 64 12.84 27.47 -21.45
C SER A 64 12.29 26.87 -22.75
N LYS A 65 12.20 27.69 -23.80
CA LYS A 65 11.75 27.24 -25.12
C LYS A 65 12.80 26.42 -25.88
N ASP A 66 14.06 26.55 -25.50
CA ASP A 66 15.21 25.92 -26.18
C ASP A 66 15.66 24.60 -25.52
N ALA A 67 15.02 24.22 -24.40
CA ALA A 67 15.34 23.02 -23.64
C ALA A 67 14.59 21.77 -24.16
N ASP A 68 15.19 20.58 -24.11
CA ASP A 68 14.41 19.35 -24.30
C ASP A 68 13.42 19.14 -23.14
N LEU A 69 12.21 18.66 -23.42
CA LEU A 69 11.13 18.59 -22.42
C LEU A 69 10.70 17.17 -22.07
N ILE A 70 10.42 16.95 -20.80
CA ILE A 70 9.60 15.84 -20.31
C ILE A 70 8.38 16.41 -19.61
N ILE A 71 7.21 16.25 -20.20
CA ILE A 71 5.96 16.80 -19.70
C ILE A 71 5.22 15.70 -18.97
N VAL A 72 4.87 15.95 -17.70
CA VAL A 72 4.15 14.99 -16.85
C VAL A 72 2.86 15.63 -16.37
N ALA A 73 1.72 15.15 -16.86
CA ALA A 73 0.43 15.73 -16.47
C ALA A 73 -0.75 14.80 -16.77
N ARG A 74 -1.89 15.07 -16.12
CA ARG A 74 -3.18 14.50 -16.50
C ARG A 74 -3.64 15.05 -17.86
N LYS A 75 -4.45 14.26 -18.59
CA LYS A 75 -4.91 14.59 -19.96
C LYS A 75 -5.64 15.93 -20.13
N ASP A 76 -6.21 16.48 -19.06
CA ASP A 76 -7.00 17.71 -19.07
C ASP A 76 -6.19 18.96 -18.68
N ARG A 77 -4.86 18.84 -18.54
CA ARG A 77 -3.99 19.99 -18.24
C ARG A 77 -3.59 20.72 -19.51
N ASP A 78 -3.76 22.04 -19.52
CA ASP A 78 -3.38 22.92 -20.64
C ASP A 78 -1.93 22.72 -21.12
N VAL A 79 -1.01 22.40 -20.21
CA VAL A 79 0.41 22.13 -20.52
C VAL A 79 0.57 21.02 -21.56
N ILE A 80 -0.32 20.03 -21.61
CA ILE A 80 -0.28 19.00 -22.64
C ILE A 80 -0.48 19.64 -24.02
N TYR A 81 -1.54 20.42 -24.18
CA TYR A 81 -1.92 21.00 -25.47
C TYR A 81 -1.01 22.14 -25.92
N GLN A 82 -0.29 22.79 -25.01
CA GLN A 82 0.73 23.79 -25.33
C GLN A 82 1.92 23.21 -26.11
N TYR A 83 2.27 21.94 -25.84
CA TYR A 83 3.50 21.33 -26.36
C TYR A 83 3.24 20.06 -27.20
N ALA A 84 1.97 19.68 -27.40
CA ALA A 84 1.55 18.46 -28.07
C ALA A 84 0.51 18.74 -29.19
N PRO A 85 0.83 19.57 -30.21
CA PRO A 85 -0.18 20.13 -31.14
C PRO A 85 -0.66 19.17 -32.24
N ASP A 86 -0.20 17.91 -32.29
CA ASP A 86 -0.69 16.93 -33.26
C ASP A 86 -2.13 16.48 -32.92
N GLY A 87 -3.08 16.79 -33.80
CA GLY A 87 -4.50 16.47 -33.63
C GLY A 87 -4.79 14.98 -33.45
N ARG A 88 -3.99 14.07 -34.02
CA ARG A 88 -4.15 12.62 -33.78
C ARG A 88 -3.79 12.24 -32.36
N MET A 89 -2.71 12.82 -31.84
CA MET A 89 -2.27 12.59 -30.47
C MET A 89 -3.24 13.24 -29.47
N ALA A 90 -3.69 14.47 -29.72
CA ALA A 90 -4.70 15.12 -28.90
C ALA A 90 -5.98 14.25 -28.79
N PHE A 91 -6.37 13.60 -29.89
CA PHE A 91 -7.46 12.63 -29.91
C PHE A 91 -7.15 11.35 -29.11
N SER A 92 -5.94 10.80 -29.20
CA SER A 92 -5.54 9.65 -28.37
C SER A 92 -5.55 9.98 -26.88
N ILE A 93 -5.02 11.15 -26.51
CA ILE A 93 -4.95 11.63 -25.12
C ILE A 93 -6.35 11.85 -24.54
N SER A 94 -7.28 12.45 -25.31
CA SER A 94 -8.63 12.73 -24.82
C SER A 94 -9.40 11.45 -24.46
N ARG A 95 -9.08 10.33 -25.12
CA ARG A 95 -9.71 9.02 -24.90
C ARG A 95 -9.15 8.21 -23.74
N LEU A 96 -8.03 8.60 -23.12
CA LEU A 96 -7.48 7.88 -21.97
C LEU A 96 -8.51 7.80 -20.84
N ALA A 97 -8.84 6.59 -20.40
CA ALA A 97 -9.74 6.35 -19.27
C ALA A 97 -9.00 6.44 -17.92
N PRO A 98 -9.69 6.43 -16.76
CA PRO A 98 -9.04 6.38 -15.46
C PRO A 98 -7.97 5.28 -15.37
N GLN A 99 -6.84 5.57 -14.74
CA GLN A 99 -5.66 4.71 -14.61
C GLN A 99 -4.96 4.30 -15.93
N GLU A 100 -5.44 4.74 -17.09
CA GLU A 100 -4.71 4.59 -18.36
C GLU A 100 -3.61 5.64 -18.49
N TYR A 101 -2.59 5.33 -19.30
CA TYR A 101 -1.54 6.29 -19.59
C TYR A 101 -0.98 6.15 -21.01
N LEU A 102 -0.34 7.22 -21.47
CA LEU A 102 0.46 7.32 -22.68
C LEU A 102 1.86 7.85 -22.31
N VAL A 103 2.91 7.15 -22.73
CA VAL A 103 4.30 7.64 -22.70
C VAL A 103 4.78 7.71 -24.14
N LYS A 104 5.02 8.92 -24.65
CA LYS A 104 5.33 9.09 -26.07
C LYS A 104 6.34 10.20 -26.31
N ARG A 105 7.37 9.89 -27.10
CA ARG A 105 8.30 10.87 -27.64
C ARG A 105 7.67 11.54 -28.85
N MET A 106 7.80 12.85 -28.90
CA MET A 106 7.35 13.73 -29.97
C MET A 106 8.57 14.26 -30.72
N GLY A 107 8.46 14.27 -32.04
CA GLY A 107 9.41 14.93 -32.93
C GLY A 107 8.71 16.11 -33.60
N GLN A 108 8.91 17.32 -33.08
CA GLN A 108 8.56 18.55 -33.79
C GLN A 108 9.68 19.57 -33.62
N ASP A 109 10.06 20.21 -34.72
CA ASP A 109 10.79 21.48 -34.77
C ASP A 109 12.15 21.52 -34.05
N GLY A 110 12.97 20.48 -34.24
CA GLY A 110 14.36 20.45 -33.76
C GLY A 110 14.52 20.27 -32.23
N ARG A 111 13.41 20.27 -31.48
CA ARG A 111 13.33 20.06 -30.04
C ARG A 111 12.82 18.65 -29.72
N ARG A 112 13.43 17.95 -28.74
CA ARG A 112 12.93 16.65 -28.29
C ARG A 112 11.96 16.89 -27.14
N THR A 113 10.76 16.32 -27.26
CA THR A 113 9.74 16.37 -26.21
C THR A 113 9.26 14.96 -25.92
N LEU A 114 9.15 14.58 -24.64
CA LEU A 114 8.48 13.37 -24.17
C LEU A 114 7.24 13.79 -23.39
N VAL A 115 6.11 13.17 -23.68
CA VAL A 115 4.87 13.34 -22.91
C VAL A 115 4.58 12.07 -22.11
N ILE A 116 4.29 12.25 -20.82
CA ILE A 116 3.80 11.22 -19.89
C ILE A 116 2.43 11.70 -19.44
N VAL A 117 1.38 11.12 -20.00
CA VAL A 117 0.01 11.59 -19.84
C VAL A 117 -0.87 10.51 -19.25
N GLY A 118 -1.49 10.79 -18.11
CA GLY A 118 -2.50 9.90 -17.51
C GLY A 118 -3.93 10.30 -17.88
N GLY A 119 -4.83 9.32 -17.97
CA GLY A 119 -6.27 9.60 -18.05
C GLY A 119 -6.83 10.22 -16.76
N ASP A 120 -6.19 9.94 -15.63
CA ASP A 120 -6.35 10.60 -14.33
C ASP A 120 -4.98 10.82 -13.64
N GLU A 121 -4.97 11.36 -12.42
CA GLU A 121 -3.74 11.62 -11.66
C GLU A 121 -2.98 10.33 -11.29
N ILE A 122 -3.67 9.20 -11.12
CA ILE A 122 -3.05 7.90 -10.79
C ILE A 122 -2.46 7.25 -12.03
N GLY A 123 -3.13 7.31 -13.18
CA GLY A 123 -2.60 6.92 -14.47
C GLY A 123 -1.34 7.72 -14.82
N THR A 124 -1.28 9.00 -14.45
CA THR A 124 -0.08 9.82 -14.63
C THR A 124 1.10 9.27 -13.83
N LEU A 125 0.86 8.85 -12.59
CA LEU A 125 1.86 8.19 -11.74
C LEU A 125 2.30 6.83 -12.33
N TYR A 126 1.37 6.02 -12.84
CA TYR A 126 1.70 4.77 -13.53
C TYR A 126 2.53 4.99 -14.81
N GLY A 127 2.25 6.06 -15.55
CA GLY A 127 3.03 6.48 -16.71
C GLY A 127 4.47 6.83 -16.34
N ALA A 128 4.69 7.52 -15.22
CA ALA A 128 6.03 7.82 -14.70
C ALA A 128 6.82 6.55 -14.34
N TYR A 129 6.17 5.57 -13.71
CA TYR A 129 6.81 4.27 -13.43
C TYR A 129 7.04 3.46 -14.71
N ARG A 130 6.15 3.52 -15.70
CA ARG A 130 6.41 2.90 -17.01
C ARG A 130 7.61 3.53 -17.70
N PHE A 131 7.75 4.85 -17.64
CA PHE A 131 8.93 5.54 -18.12
C PHE A 131 10.21 5.04 -17.42
N ALA A 132 10.19 4.88 -16.09
CA ALA A 132 11.32 4.34 -15.36
C ALA A 132 11.71 2.92 -15.80
N GLU A 133 10.74 2.06 -16.11
CA GLU A 133 11.00 0.72 -16.64
C GLU A 133 11.72 0.73 -18.00
N HIS A 134 11.41 1.72 -18.85
CA HIS A 134 12.13 1.96 -20.11
C HIS A 134 13.57 2.44 -19.90
N LEU A 135 13.90 2.99 -18.72
CA LEU A 135 15.29 3.27 -18.32
C LEU A 135 16.00 2.05 -17.71
N GLY A 136 15.33 0.90 -17.65
CA GLY A 136 15.85 -0.37 -17.12
C GLY A 136 15.51 -0.66 -15.66
N VAL A 137 14.78 0.22 -14.97
CA VAL A 137 14.38 0.01 -13.56
C VAL A 137 13.34 -1.12 -13.47
N ARG A 138 13.39 -1.92 -12.41
CA ARG A 138 12.38 -2.94 -12.10
C ARG A 138 11.81 -2.72 -10.71
N PHE A 139 10.53 -2.98 -10.54
CA PHE A 139 9.81 -2.78 -9.29
C PHE A 139 9.38 -4.12 -8.71
N TYR A 140 9.57 -4.27 -7.41
CA TYR A 140 9.16 -5.42 -6.63
C TYR A 140 8.53 -4.95 -5.32
N MET A 141 8.01 -5.89 -4.54
CA MET A 141 7.34 -5.55 -3.28
C MET A 141 8.37 -5.10 -2.22
N GLU A 142 9.56 -5.69 -2.27
CA GLU A 142 10.70 -5.42 -1.41
C GLU A 142 11.50 -4.16 -1.81
N GLY A 143 11.24 -3.59 -2.99
CA GLY A 143 11.90 -2.36 -3.42
C GLY A 143 12.11 -2.24 -4.93
N ASP A 144 12.96 -1.29 -5.31
CA ASP A 144 13.29 -0.99 -6.69
C ASP A 144 14.68 -1.56 -7.02
N VAL A 145 14.81 -2.23 -8.16
CA VAL A 145 16.10 -2.67 -8.71
C VAL A 145 16.52 -1.71 -9.82
N VAL A 146 17.64 -1.02 -9.59
CA VAL A 146 18.21 -0.05 -10.53
C VAL A 146 19.50 -0.64 -11.10
N PRO A 147 19.68 -0.70 -12.43
CA PRO A 147 20.93 -1.17 -13.02
C PRO A 147 22.13 -0.29 -12.62
N ASP A 148 23.26 -0.92 -12.30
CA ASP A 148 24.50 -0.24 -11.91
C ASP A 148 25.10 0.56 -13.08
N GLU A 149 25.06 0.01 -14.30
CA GLU A 149 25.59 0.67 -15.50
C GLU A 149 24.75 1.90 -15.82
N ARG A 150 25.34 3.10 -15.73
CA ARG A 150 24.66 4.35 -16.06
C ARG A 150 24.47 4.51 -17.57
N ILE A 151 23.40 5.19 -17.96
CA ILE A 151 23.11 5.56 -19.35
C ILE A 151 23.28 7.07 -19.55
N PRO A 152 23.65 7.53 -20.76
CA PRO A 152 23.68 8.95 -21.06
C PRO A 152 22.31 9.61 -20.83
N LEU A 153 22.31 10.85 -20.33
CA LEU A 153 21.08 11.62 -20.20
C LEU A 153 20.57 12.02 -21.60
N ALA A 154 19.48 11.39 -22.02
CA ALA A 154 18.80 11.68 -23.28
C ALA A 154 17.31 11.39 -23.16
N ILE A 155 16.50 12.06 -23.99
CA ILE A 155 15.09 11.68 -24.13
C ILE A 155 15.03 10.33 -24.86
N PRO A 156 14.53 9.26 -24.22
CA PRO A 156 14.45 7.94 -24.83
C PRO A 156 13.38 7.93 -25.93
N ASP A 157 13.60 7.11 -26.96
CA ASP A 157 12.64 6.93 -28.05
C ASP A 157 11.54 5.93 -27.64
N ILE A 158 10.50 6.45 -26.99
CA ILE A 158 9.41 5.65 -26.43
C ILE A 158 8.10 5.98 -27.14
N THR A 159 7.32 4.95 -27.47
CA THR A 159 5.88 5.05 -27.72
C THR A 159 5.20 3.87 -27.04
N ASP A 160 4.47 4.14 -25.97
CA ASP A 160 3.86 3.10 -25.13
C ASP A 160 2.54 3.60 -24.51
N THR A 161 1.59 2.69 -24.29
CA THR A 161 0.33 2.96 -23.62
C THR A 161 0.00 1.85 -22.64
N GLY A 162 -0.56 2.20 -21.49
CA GLY A 162 -1.02 1.25 -20.49
C GLY A 162 -2.50 1.38 -20.22
N ARG A 163 -3.17 0.23 -20.07
CA ARG A 163 -4.57 0.14 -19.64
C ARG A 163 -4.75 -1.04 -18.69
N PRO A 164 -5.37 -0.85 -17.52
CA PRO A 164 -5.66 -1.96 -16.61
C PRO A 164 -6.74 -2.87 -17.21
N LEU A 165 -6.55 -4.19 -17.08
CA LEU A 165 -7.60 -5.17 -17.41
C LEU A 165 -8.63 -5.30 -16.27
N PHE A 166 -8.16 -5.28 -15.03
CA PHE A 166 -8.98 -5.32 -13.83
C PHE A 166 -8.97 -3.97 -13.14
N GLU A 167 -10.13 -3.48 -12.72
CA GLU A 167 -10.24 -2.18 -12.02
C GLU A 167 -9.50 -2.19 -10.67
N LEU A 168 -9.56 -3.33 -9.96
CA LEU A 168 -8.97 -3.53 -8.64
C LEU A 168 -7.84 -4.56 -8.72
N ARG A 169 -6.65 -4.20 -8.24
CA ARG A 169 -5.43 -5.03 -8.30
C ARG A 169 -4.60 -4.74 -7.06
N GLY A 170 -4.15 -5.75 -6.33
CA GLY A 170 -3.42 -5.50 -5.11
C GLY A 170 -3.09 -6.74 -4.32
N ILE A 171 -2.82 -6.53 -3.04
CA ILE A 171 -2.40 -7.57 -2.11
C ILE A 171 -3.40 -7.71 -0.96
N GLN A 172 -3.44 -8.91 -0.39
CA GLN A 172 -4.21 -9.22 0.80
C GLN A 172 -3.33 -9.92 1.84
N PRO A 173 -2.49 -9.18 2.59
CA PRO A 173 -1.66 -9.78 3.62
C PRO A 173 -2.49 -10.19 4.85
N PHE A 174 -2.03 -11.25 5.51
CA PHE A 174 -2.68 -11.87 6.66
C PHE A 174 -1.95 -11.51 7.95
N HIS A 175 -2.72 -11.04 8.93
CA HIS A 175 -2.29 -10.91 10.31
C HIS A 175 -2.37 -12.28 10.96
N ASP A 176 -1.23 -12.77 11.50
CA ASP A 176 -1.04 -14.04 12.23
C ASP A 176 0.41 -14.58 12.21
N PHE A 177 1.30 -13.99 11.41
CA PHE A 177 2.72 -14.40 11.29
C PHE A 177 3.71 -13.23 11.48
N PRO A 178 4.92 -13.49 12.02
CA PRO A 178 5.97 -12.49 12.14
C PRO A 178 6.48 -11.94 10.80
N GLU A 179 6.33 -12.69 9.70
CA GLU A 179 6.63 -12.24 8.34
C GLU A 179 5.55 -11.31 7.75
N GLY A 180 4.40 -11.20 8.42
CA GLY A 180 3.23 -10.45 7.99
C GLY A 180 3.05 -9.09 8.68
N PRO A 181 1.86 -8.49 8.51
CA PRO A 181 1.49 -7.20 9.09
C PRO A 181 1.52 -7.12 10.62
N ASP A 182 1.61 -8.26 11.31
CA ASP A 182 1.78 -8.34 12.76
C ASP A 182 3.06 -7.66 13.24
N TRP A 183 4.10 -7.59 12.41
CA TRP A 183 5.35 -6.91 12.73
C TRP A 183 5.56 -5.62 11.92
N TRP A 184 4.55 -5.15 11.18
CA TRP A 184 4.64 -3.89 10.46
C TRP A 184 4.44 -2.70 11.41
N ASP A 185 5.50 -1.91 11.54
CA ASP A 185 5.39 -0.53 12.02
C ASP A 185 4.80 0.38 10.94
N LEU A 186 4.61 1.66 11.27
CA LEU A 186 4.04 2.62 10.32
C LEU A 186 4.90 2.77 9.06
N ASP A 187 6.22 2.72 9.20
CA ASP A 187 7.15 2.88 8.07
C ASP A 187 7.07 1.68 7.12
N ALA A 188 6.94 0.46 7.65
CA ALA A 188 6.71 -0.75 6.88
C ALA A 188 5.38 -0.69 6.10
N TYR A 189 4.27 -0.29 6.75
CA TYR A 189 3.01 -0.05 6.05
C TYR A 189 3.17 0.95 4.91
N GLN A 190 3.82 2.09 5.17
CA GLN A 190 4.01 3.13 4.16
C GLN A 190 4.92 2.67 3.03
N ALA A 191 5.99 1.92 3.31
CA ALA A 191 6.89 1.36 2.32
C ALA A 191 6.15 0.42 1.36
N ILE A 192 5.38 -0.51 1.92
CA ILE A 192 4.59 -1.48 1.15
C ILE A 192 3.53 -0.76 0.29
N ILE A 193 2.76 0.13 0.90
CA ILE A 193 1.75 0.93 0.19
C ILE A 193 2.40 1.76 -0.94
N SER A 194 3.61 2.27 -0.74
CA SER A 194 4.33 3.08 -1.75
C SER A 194 4.80 2.29 -2.96
N GLN A 195 5.05 0.98 -2.82
CA GLN A 195 5.44 0.12 -3.93
C GLN A 195 4.24 -0.33 -4.79
N LEU A 196 3.03 -0.43 -4.21
CA LEU A 196 1.83 -0.85 -4.96
C LEU A 196 1.62 -0.05 -6.26
N PRO A 197 1.65 1.29 -6.29
CA PRO A 197 1.46 2.02 -7.54
C PRO A 197 2.62 1.83 -8.53
N LYS A 198 3.84 1.49 -8.08
CA LYS A 198 4.97 1.14 -8.97
C LYS A 198 4.71 -0.15 -9.74
N LEU A 199 4.08 -1.11 -9.06
CA LEU A 199 3.55 -2.34 -9.63
C LEU A 199 2.20 -2.16 -10.34
N ARG A 200 1.71 -0.92 -10.43
CA ARG A 200 0.40 -0.53 -11.00
C ARG A 200 -0.79 -1.18 -10.28
N MET A 201 -0.60 -1.50 -9.00
CA MET A 201 -1.65 -1.94 -8.07
C MET A 201 -2.28 -0.74 -7.36
N ASN A 202 -3.52 -0.92 -6.92
CA ASN A 202 -4.35 0.09 -6.27
C ASN A 202 -5.20 -0.45 -5.12
N PHE A 203 -4.81 -1.57 -4.51
CA PHE A 203 -5.57 -2.19 -3.42
C PHE A 203 -4.69 -2.81 -2.33
N LEU A 204 -5.09 -2.62 -1.08
CA LEU A 204 -4.58 -3.30 0.11
C LEU A 204 -5.76 -3.78 0.96
N GLY A 205 -5.94 -5.09 1.09
CA GLY A 205 -6.95 -5.70 1.96
C GLY A 205 -6.31 -6.39 3.16
N LEU A 206 -6.69 -6.04 4.38
CA LEU A 206 -6.15 -6.68 5.58
C LEU A 206 -7.15 -7.70 6.12
N HIS A 207 -6.69 -8.93 6.33
CA HIS A 207 -7.47 -9.96 7.03
C HIS A 207 -7.36 -9.75 8.56
N THR A 208 -8.44 -10.06 9.29
CA THR A 208 -8.50 -9.99 10.75
C THR A 208 -9.14 -11.26 11.32
N TYR A 209 -8.49 -11.84 12.33
CA TYR A 209 -9.07 -12.91 13.14
C TYR A 209 -9.93 -12.36 14.30
N PRO A 210 -11.22 -12.76 14.41
CA PRO A 210 -12.03 -12.52 15.61
C PRO A 210 -11.57 -13.42 16.77
N GLU A 211 -12.30 -13.43 17.89
CA GLU A 211 -11.97 -14.30 19.04
C GLU A 211 -11.91 -15.78 18.59
N GLY A 212 -10.82 -16.47 18.89
CA GLY A 212 -10.62 -17.85 18.44
C GLY A 212 -9.25 -18.42 18.80
N GLY A 213 -8.74 -19.35 17.98
CA GLY A 213 -7.42 -19.97 18.21
C GLY A 213 -6.22 -19.05 17.93
N VAL A 214 -6.43 -17.98 17.16
CA VAL A 214 -5.39 -17.03 16.74
C VAL A 214 -5.68 -15.64 17.31
N GLY A 215 -6.88 -15.13 17.05
CA GLY A 215 -7.33 -13.83 17.54
C GLY A 215 -7.86 -13.84 18.98
N PRO A 216 -8.48 -12.74 19.43
CA PRO A 216 -8.89 -11.61 18.62
C PRO A 216 -7.75 -10.62 18.34
N GLU A 217 -7.70 -10.12 17.10
CA GLU A 217 -6.71 -9.14 16.66
C GLU A 217 -7.23 -7.70 16.79
N PRO A 218 -6.35 -6.72 17.06
CA PRO A 218 -6.75 -5.33 17.29
C PRO A 218 -7.16 -4.58 16.01
N LEU A 219 -7.10 -5.21 14.82
CA LEU A 219 -7.44 -4.60 13.53
C LEU A 219 -8.93 -4.28 13.39
N THR A 220 -9.80 -5.15 13.92
CA THR A 220 -11.25 -4.96 13.93
C THR A 220 -11.75 -4.92 15.36
N TRP A 221 -12.24 -3.76 15.78
CA TRP A 221 -12.93 -3.62 17.06
C TRP A 221 -14.39 -4.08 16.95
N ILE A 222 -14.85 -4.87 17.93
CA ILE A 222 -16.18 -5.43 18.00
C ILE A 222 -16.87 -4.96 19.29
N GLY A 223 -17.91 -4.16 19.17
CA GLY A 223 -18.67 -3.72 20.33
C GLY A 223 -19.87 -2.85 19.95
N PRO A 224 -20.68 -2.45 20.93
CA PRO A 224 -21.85 -1.62 20.67
C PRO A 224 -21.44 -0.14 20.46
N PRO A 225 -22.13 0.64 19.62
CA PRO A 225 -21.70 1.99 19.23
C PRO A 225 -21.39 2.94 20.41
N GLU A 226 -22.07 2.78 21.54
CA GLU A 226 -21.85 3.56 22.77
C GLU A 226 -20.46 3.39 23.38
N ASP A 227 -19.72 2.33 23.04
CA ASP A 227 -18.35 2.08 23.51
C ASP A 227 -17.29 2.82 22.70
N VAL A 228 -17.68 3.59 21.68
CA VAL A 228 -16.80 4.46 20.89
C VAL A 228 -17.15 5.93 21.16
N GLY A 229 -16.12 6.77 21.32
CA GLY A 229 -16.27 8.22 21.44
C GLY A 229 -16.57 8.88 20.09
N GLU A 230 -17.05 10.13 20.11
CA GLU A 230 -17.27 10.91 18.88
C GLU A 230 -15.98 11.16 18.09
N ASP A 231 -14.83 11.08 18.75
CA ASP A 231 -13.50 11.17 18.16
C ASP A 231 -13.00 9.85 17.55
N GLY A 232 -13.83 8.79 17.61
CA GLY A 232 -13.49 7.45 17.15
C GLY A 232 -12.62 6.65 18.12
N ARG A 233 -12.30 7.17 19.30
CA ARG A 233 -11.52 6.43 20.31
C ARG A 233 -12.40 5.45 21.06
N VAL A 234 -11.87 4.26 21.30
CA VAL A 234 -12.54 3.20 22.05
C VAL A 234 -12.50 3.52 23.55
N LYS A 235 -13.68 3.48 24.19
CA LYS A 235 -13.91 3.68 25.64
C LYS A 235 -14.03 2.35 26.39
N ALA A 236 -14.45 1.28 25.71
CA ALA A 236 -14.46 -0.06 26.26
C ALA A 236 -14.12 -1.09 25.18
N SER A 237 -13.24 -2.03 25.52
CA SER A 237 -12.77 -3.08 24.61
C SER A 237 -12.49 -4.38 25.37
N TYR A 238 -11.78 -5.31 24.74
CA TYR A 238 -11.42 -6.64 25.22
C TYR A 238 -9.94 -6.88 24.92
N PRO A 239 -9.28 -7.83 25.61
CA PRO A 239 -7.90 -8.18 25.28
C PRO A 239 -7.79 -8.63 23.82
N SER A 240 -6.85 -8.03 23.10
CA SER A 240 -6.50 -8.39 21.72
C SER A 240 -4.98 -8.39 21.58
N ARG A 241 -4.47 -9.05 20.53
CA ARG A 241 -3.04 -9.06 20.23
C ARG A 241 -2.77 -9.38 18.77
N HIS A 242 -1.63 -8.93 18.28
CA HIS A 242 -0.89 -9.56 17.19
C HIS A 242 0.21 -10.46 17.75
N PHE A 243 0.82 -11.25 16.86
CA PHE A 243 1.93 -12.13 17.17
C PHE A 243 3.10 -11.40 17.85
N SER A 244 3.69 -12.07 18.83
CA SER A 244 4.91 -11.67 19.51
C SER A 244 5.84 -12.87 19.67
N THR A 245 7.14 -12.62 19.85
CA THR A 245 8.11 -13.69 20.08
C THR A 245 7.81 -14.52 21.33
N VAL A 246 7.01 -14.01 22.28
CA VAL A 246 6.65 -14.68 23.53
C VAL A 246 5.21 -15.22 23.59
N SER A 247 4.41 -15.09 22.53
CA SER A 247 2.99 -15.49 22.54
C SER A 247 2.69 -16.89 22.01
N GLY A 248 3.53 -17.44 21.13
CA GLY A 248 3.37 -18.76 20.50
C GLY A 248 2.06 -18.94 19.70
N THR A 249 2.14 -18.99 18.38
CA THR A 249 1.01 -19.18 17.45
C THR A 249 1.47 -20.06 16.29
N TRP A 250 0.60 -20.78 15.59
CA TRP A 250 0.92 -21.54 14.37
C TRP A 250 2.17 -22.46 14.45
N GLY A 251 2.39 -23.09 15.61
CA GLY A 251 3.53 -23.98 15.83
C GLY A 251 4.85 -23.29 16.21
N TYR A 252 4.89 -21.94 16.23
CA TYR A 252 6.01 -21.20 16.79
C TYR A 252 6.08 -21.39 18.31
N GLN A 253 7.24 -21.84 18.79
CA GLN A 253 7.50 -21.90 20.23
C GLN A 253 7.86 -20.51 20.75
N PRO A 254 7.23 -20.04 21.84
CA PRO A 254 7.64 -18.81 22.49
C PRO A 254 9.14 -18.82 22.81
N LYS A 255 9.85 -17.77 22.42
CA LYS A 255 11.26 -17.62 22.72
C LYS A 255 11.61 -16.14 22.90
N LYS A 256 12.31 -15.86 24.00
CA LYS A 256 12.84 -14.52 24.25
C LYS A 256 13.90 -14.18 23.20
N THR A 257 13.86 -12.97 22.67
CA THR A 257 14.86 -12.52 21.69
C THR A 257 16.28 -12.51 22.28
N SER A 258 16.45 -12.31 23.60
CA SER A 258 17.76 -12.40 24.27
C SER A 258 18.39 -13.81 24.20
N GLU A 259 17.57 -14.84 23.99
CA GLU A 259 18.02 -16.22 23.83
C GLU A 259 18.35 -16.57 22.37
N TYR A 260 18.24 -15.61 21.44
CA TYR A 260 18.63 -15.82 20.06
C TYR A 260 20.15 -15.93 19.94
N LEU A 261 20.60 -16.94 19.19
CA LEU A 261 22.01 -17.31 19.10
C LEU A 261 22.76 -16.46 18.07
N TYR A 262 24.09 -16.56 18.08
CA TYR A 262 24.97 -15.97 17.06
C TYR A 262 24.83 -14.45 16.90
N GLY A 263 24.53 -13.75 17.99
CA GLY A 263 24.42 -12.28 18.02
C GLY A 263 23.08 -11.74 17.53
N ALA A 264 22.13 -12.58 17.11
CA ALA A 264 20.81 -12.14 16.67
C ALA A 264 20.01 -11.44 17.78
N SER A 265 20.29 -11.73 19.05
CA SER A 265 19.70 -11.02 20.19
C SER A 265 19.98 -9.51 20.18
N MET A 266 21.08 -9.07 19.56
CA MET A 266 21.45 -7.65 19.48
C MET A 266 20.57 -6.84 18.52
N LEU A 267 19.73 -7.49 17.71
CA LEU A 267 18.79 -6.82 16.80
C LEU A 267 17.52 -6.33 17.52
N PHE A 268 17.29 -6.78 18.75
CA PHE A 268 16.05 -6.55 19.48
C PHE A 268 16.32 -5.71 20.74
N ALA A 269 15.46 -4.74 21.01
CA ALA A 269 15.57 -3.86 22.17
C ALA A 269 15.16 -4.56 23.48
N ASP A 270 14.29 -5.57 23.39
CA ASP A 270 13.74 -6.31 24.53
C ASP A 270 13.42 -7.76 24.13
N ASP A 271 13.15 -8.59 25.13
CA ASP A 271 12.82 -10.03 25.02
C ASP A 271 11.58 -10.32 24.18
N ASN A 272 10.70 -9.35 24.01
CA ASN A 272 9.34 -9.48 23.53
C ASN A 272 9.12 -8.62 22.29
N HIS A 273 9.72 -9.08 21.19
CA HIS A 273 9.51 -8.40 19.92
C HIS A 273 8.09 -8.68 19.43
N CYS A 274 7.39 -7.59 19.19
CA CYS A 274 6.02 -7.54 18.72
C CYS A 274 5.82 -6.23 17.96
N GLN A 275 4.61 -6.03 17.47
CA GLN A 275 4.24 -4.77 16.87
C GLN A 275 4.41 -3.60 17.85
N ASP A 276 4.88 -2.45 17.35
CA ASP A 276 5.17 -1.24 18.13
C ASP A 276 3.98 -0.72 18.94
N VAL A 277 2.73 -0.87 18.46
CA VAL A 277 1.56 -0.40 19.24
C VAL A 277 1.29 -1.26 20.48
N GLN A 278 1.80 -2.49 20.48
CA GLN A 278 1.67 -3.49 21.54
C GLN A 278 2.82 -3.41 22.56
N ALA A 279 3.76 -2.48 22.38
CA ALA A 279 4.85 -2.24 23.32
C ALA A 279 4.31 -1.94 24.74
N GLY A 280 4.79 -2.73 25.71
CA GLY A 280 4.33 -2.68 27.10
C GLY A 280 2.99 -3.38 27.37
N MET A 281 2.41 -4.05 26.36
CA MET A 281 1.13 -4.77 26.44
C MET A 281 1.21 -6.19 25.86
N ALA A 282 2.39 -6.66 25.44
CA ALA A 282 2.55 -8.03 24.96
C ALA A 282 2.89 -8.99 26.12
N PRO A 283 2.49 -10.27 26.05
CA PRO A 283 1.73 -10.90 24.96
C PRO A 283 0.23 -10.57 24.98
N TRP A 284 -0.29 -10.01 26.07
CA TRP A 284 -1.68 -9.56 26.20
C TRP A 284 -1.76 -8.29 27.07
N PRO A 285 -2.62 -7.32 26.74
CA PRO A 285 -2.90 -6.20 27.63
C PRO A 285 -3.50 -6.73 28.94
N ALA A 286 -3.03 -6.20 30.08
CA ALA A 286 -3.37 -6.72 31.40
C ALA A 286 -4.51 -5.96 32.09
N THR A 287 -4.89 -4.78 31.56
CA THR A 287 -5.91 -3.90 32.16
C THR A 287 -6.89 -3.40 31.09
N PRO A 288 -8.14 -3.06 31.45
CA PRO A 288 -9.09 -2.46 30.53
C PRO A 288 -8.55 -1.20 29.83
N GLU A 289 -7.79 -0.38 30.54
CA GLU A 289 -7.14 0.82 30.00
C GLU A 289 -6.12 0.47 28.93
N GLN A 290 -5.32 -0.59 29.14
CA GLN A 290 -4.38 -1.10 28.12
C GLN A 290 -5.11 -1.70 26.91
N CYS A 291 -6.22 -2.42 27.12
CA CYS A 291 -7.03 -2.93 26.01
C CYS A 291 -7.55 -1.77 25.14
N ASN A 292 -8.08 -0.72 25.76
CA ASN A 292 -8.55 0.47 25.03
C ASN A 292 -7.40 1.17 24.30
N GLU A 293 -6.26 1.35 24.98
CA GLU A 293 -5.09 2.01 24.42
C GLU A 293 -4.52 1.25 23.22
N LEU A 294 -4.50 -0.10 23.24
CA LEU A 294 -4.06 -0.91 22.11
C LEU A 294 -4.86 -0.64 20.84
N PHE A 295 -6.20 -0.70 20.92
CA PHE A 295 -7.08 -0.37 19.79
C PHE A 295 -6.89 1.08 19.32
N ASN A 296 -6.77 2.02 20.26
CA ASN A 296 -6.60 3.43 19.92
C ASN A 296 -5.26 3.72 19.22
N ARG A 297 -4.16 3.11 19.68
CA ARG A 297 -2.84 3.23 19.03
C ARG A 297 -2.87 2.62 17.63
N PHE A 298 -3.46 1.43 17.50
CA PHE A 298 -3.52 0.76 16.21
C PHE A 298 -4.43 1.48 15.22
N GLY A 299 -5.60 1.97 15.67
CA GLY A 299 -6.48 2.83 14.86
C GLY A 299 -5.77 4.12 14.40
N GLY A 300 -4.97 4.75 15.27
CA GLY A 300 -4.14 5.90 14.90
C GLY A 300 -3.09 5.57 13.83
N LYS A 301 -2.42 4.42 13.94
CA LYS A 301 -1.49 3.93 12.91
C LYS A 301 -2.20 3.67 11.58
N LEU A 302 -3.31 2.95 11.59
CA LEU A 302 -4.08 2.63 10.38
C LEU A 302 -4.60 3.89 9.71
N LYS A 303 -5.04 4.90 10.48
CA LYS A 303 -5.40 6.22 9.92
C LYS A 303 -4.23 6.81 9.13
N ALA A 304 -3.03 6.87 9.70
CA ALA A 304 -1.86 7.41 9.02
C ALA A 304 -1.47 6.59 7.77
N ALA A 305 -1.50 5.26 7.85
CA ALA A 305 -1.22 4.36 6.73
C ALA A 305 -2.26 4.51 5.60
N PHE A 306 -3.55 4.57 5.93
CA PHE A 306 -4.64 4.68 4.96
C PHE A 306 -4.75 6.08 4.35
N GLU A 307 -4.40 7.14 5.11
CA GLU A 307 -4.23 8.48 4.54
C GLU A 307 -3.11 8.49 3.49
N HIS A 308 -2.01 7.78 3.75
CA HIS A 308 -0.93 7.59 2.79
C HIS A 308 -1.39 6.80 1.55
N ALA A 309 -2.09 5.69 1.75
CA ALA A 309 -2.69 4.89 0.67
C ALA A 309 -3.60 5.73 -0.24
N ARG A 310 -4.51 6.51 0.36
CA ARG A 310 -5.43 7.39 -0.38
C ARG A 310 -4.69 8.42 -1.24
N ARG A 311 -3.60 9.01 -0.73
CA ARG A 311 -2.78 9.96 -1.53
C ARG A 311 -2.14 9.32 -2.75
N LEU A 312 -1.96 7.99 -2.74
CA LEU A 312 -1.37 7.21 -3.83
C LEU A 312 -2.41 6.46 -4.68
N GLY A 313 -3.71 6.69 -4.44
CA GLY A 313 -4.78 6.01 -5.16
C GLY A 313 -4.95 4.54 -4.79
N VAL A 314 -4.41 4.11 -3.65
CA VAL A 314 -4.58 2.76 -3.13
C VAL A 314 -5.84 2.70 -2.27
N LYS A 315 -6.80 1.87 -2.67
CA LYS A 315 -8.01 1.54 -1.92
C LYS A 315 -7.65 0.59 -0.77
N THR A 316 -8.21 0.81 0.41
CA THR A 316 -7.94 -0.01 1.60
C THR A 316 -9.20 -0.71 2.06
N CYS A 317 -9.07 -1.93 2.55
CA CYS A 317 -10.16 -2.72 3.12
C CYS A 317 -9.69 -3.44 4.39
N ILE A 318 -10.56 -3.53 5.39
CA ILE A 318 -10.38 -4.40 6.55
C ILE A 318 -11.46 -5.48 6.47
N GLY A 319 -11.05 -6.73 6.44
CA GLY A 319 -11.92 -7.90 6.46
C GLY A 319 -11.90 -8.59 7.82
N THR A 320 -13.02 -9.20 8.19
CA THR A 320 -13.16 -10.08 9.35
C THR A 320 -13.87 -11.37 8.93
N GLU A 321 -13.71 -12.44 9.69
CA GLU A 321 -14.33 -13.73 9.40
C GLU A 321 -15.84 -13.77 9.65
N VAL A 322 -16.54 -14.61 8.88
CA VAL A 322 -17.96 -14.95 9.07
C VAL A 322 -18.11 -16.46 9.30
N PRO A 323 -18.90 -16.89 10.31
CA PRO A 323 -19.65 -16.08 11.25
C PRO A 323 -18.75 -15.31 12.23
N LEU A 324 -19.12 -14.07 12.54
CA LEU A 324 -18.35 -13.21 13.45
C LEU A 324 -18.37 -13.78 14.86
N ILE A 325 -17.21 -14.14 15.40
CA ILE A 325 -17.09 -14.59 16.79
C ILE A 325 -16.92 -13.36 17.68
N VAL A 326 -18.02 -12.96 18.33
CA VAL A 326 -18.03 -11.84 19.27
C VAL A 326 -17.23 -12.21 20.53
N PRO A 327 -16.23 -11.40 20.94
CA PRO A 327 -15.42 -11.67 22.12
C PRO A 327 -16.24 -11.86 23.40
N SER A 328 -15.76 -12.72 24.28
CA SER A 328 -16.46 -13.15 25.49
C SER A 328 -16.82 -12.00 26.42
N GLU A 329 -15.90 -11.06 26.63
CA GLU A 329 -16.11 -9.88 27.47
C GLU A 329 -17.14 -8.94 26.85
N VAL A 330 -17.24 -8.90 25.52
CA VAL A 330 -18.27 -8.12 24.81
C VAL A 330 -19.62 -8.82 24.99
N ARG A 331 -19.70 -10.13 24.77
CA ARG A 331 -20.93 -10.92 25.00
C ARG A 331 -21.45 -10.81 26.43
N GLN A 332 -20.58 -10.70 27.43
CA GLN A 332 -20.97 -10.54 28.84
C GLN A 332 -21.54 -9.14 29.14
N ARG A 333 -21.06 -8.10 28.45
CA ARG A 333 -21.51 -6.72 28.61
C ARG A 333 -22.74 -6.39 27.77
N LEU A 334 -22.81 -6.96 26.57
CA LEU A 334 -24.03 -7.00 25.79
C LEU A 334 -25.06 -7.71 26.65
N LYS A 335 -26.09 -6.97 27.09
CA LYS A 335 -27.28 -7.62 27.65
C LYS A 335 -27.68 -8.68 26.62
N PRO A 336 -28.00 -9.93 27.02
CA PRO A 336 -28.57 -10.87 26.08
C PRO A 336 -29.77 -10.15 25.47
N GLY A 337 -29.64 -9.76 24.20
CA GLY A 337 -30.82 -9.42 23.43
C GLY A 337 -31.68 -10.67 23.50
N GLU A 338 -32.94 -10.52 23.87
CA GLU A 338 -33.89 -11.62 23.69
C GLU A 338 -33.67 -12.14 22.27
N PRO A 339 -33.35 -13.43 22.09
CA PRO A 339 -33.16 -13.96 20.75
C PRO A 339 -34.39 -13.57 19.94
N GLY A 340 -34.18 -12.84 18.84
CA GLY A 340 -35.28 -12.26 18.05
C GLY A 340 -36.30 -13.30 17.59
N ILE A 341 -35.91 -14.59 17.67
CA ILE A 341 -36.78 -15.76 17.56
C ILE A 341 -36.38 -16.77 18.64
N GLU A 342 -37.25 -17.01 19.62
CA GLU A 342 -37.16 -18.11 20.57
C GLU A 342 -38.13 -19.23 20.16
N VAL A 343 -37.62 -20.46 20.00
CA VAL A 343 -38.46 -21.63 19.70
C VAL A 343 -38.87 -22.31 21.01
N VAL A 344 -40.16 -22.29 21.32
CA VAL A 344 -40.74 -22.87 22.54
C VAL A 344 -41.19 -24.30 22.29
N GLY A 345 -40.72 -25.24 23.11
CA GLY A 345 -41.07 -26.66 23.00
C GLY A 345 -40.43 -27.40 21.81
N GLY A 346 -40.91 -28.61 21.50
CA GLY A 346 -40.41 -29.43 20.41
C GLY A 346 -39.28 -30.39 20.77
N SER A 347 -39.17 -31.44 19.97
CA SER A 347 -38.19 -32.52 20.07
C SER A 347 -37.23 -32.47 18.89
N PHE A 348 -36.01 -32.93 19.10
CA PHE A 348 -35.01 -33.01 18.04
C PHE A 348 -35.01 -34.40 17.41
N ALA A 349 -34.86 -34.45 16.09
CA ALA A 349 -34.51 -35.65 15.35
C ALA A 349 -33.19 -35.37 14.63
N ASP A 350 -32.19 -36.18 14.94
CA ASP A 350 -30.88 -36.12 14.30
C ASP A 350 -30.78 -37.22 13.25
N TYR A 351 -30.52 -36.82 12.02
CA TYR A 351 -30.32 -37.70 10.88
C TYR A 351 -28.83 -37.78 10.60
N GLY A 352 -28.16 -38.68 11.31
CA GLY A 352 -26.70 -38.86 11.25
C GLY A 352 -26.19 -39.66 10.05
N SER A 353 -27.08 -40.14 9.17
CA SER A 353 -26.69 -40.89 7.98
C SER A 353 -26.28 -39.96 6.84
N ALA A 354 -25.25 -40.35 6.09
CA ALA A 354 -24.87 -39.66 4.85
C ALA A 354 -26.04 -39.72 3.84
N ILE A 355 -26.26 -38.63 3.11
CA ILE A 355 -27.21 -38.62 1.99
C ILE A 355 -26.53 -39.38 0.85
N GLU A 356 -27.10 -40.53 0.48
CA GLU A 356 -26.52 -41.40 -0.55
C GLU A 356 -26.43 -40.67 -1.90
N GLY A 357 -25.25 -40.67 -2.51
CA GLY A 357 -25.01 -40.09 -3.84
C GLY A 357 -24.67 -38.60 -3.89
N THR A 358 -24.31 -37.97 -2.77
CA THR A 358 -23.88 -36.55 -2.73
C THR A 358 -22.47 -36.39 -2.16
N GLU A 359 -21.68 -35.44 -2.71
CA GLU A 359 -20.41 -35.00 -2.09
C GLU A 359 -20.55 -33.72 -1.25
N ASP A 360 -21.77 -33.17 -1.14
CA ASP A 360 -22.04 -31.97 -0.36
C ASP A 360 -21.90 -32.24 1.15
N ASP A 361 -21.39 -31.25 1.89
CA ASP A 361 -21.44 -31.25 3.35
C ASP A 361 -22.89 -31.45 3.79
N ALA A 362 -23.14 -32.44 4.66
CA ALA A 362 -24.47 -32.70 5.19
C ALA A 362 -24.93 -31.51 6.07
N LEU A 363 -25.50 -30.51 5.40
CA LEU A 363 -26.30 -29.43 5.94
C LEU A 363 -27.66 -30.01 6.38
N TYR A 364 -28.21 -29.49 7.48
CA TYR A 364 -29.51 -29.89 8.07
C TYR A 364 -29.56 -31.29 8.72
N ARG A 365 -28.56 -31.63 9.55
CA ARG A 365 -28.50 -32.91 10.28
C ARG A 365 -29.50 -33.02 11.44
N SER A 366 -30.04 -31.91 11.92
CA SER A 366 -30.97 -31.87 13.04
C SER A 366 -32.24 -31.12 12.64
N VAL A 367 -33.40 -31.76 12.81
CA VAL A 367 -34.72 -31.11 12.66
C VAL A 367 -35.39 -31.05 14.01
N ARG A 368 -35.87 -29.86 14.40
CA ARG A 368 -36.73 -29.69 15.57
C ARG A 368 -38.19 -29.75 15.13
N TRP A 369 -38.95 -30.71 15.64
CA TRP A 369 -40.34 -30.95 15.30
C TRP A 369 -41.23 -30.85 16.55
N ASN A 370 -42.55 -30.73 16.36
CA ASN A 370 -43.54 -30.56 17.44
C ASN A 370 -43.32 -29.30 18.31
N MET A 371 -42.93 -28.20 17.69
CA MET A 371 -42.74 -26.91 18.38
C MET A 371 -44.09 -26.40 18.88
N ALA A 372 -44.12 -25.88 20.11
CA ALA A 372 -45.33 -25.35 20.72
C ALA A 372 -45.60 -23.90 20.28
N ALA A 373 -44.55 -23.09 20.10
CA ALA A 373 -44.66 -21.73 19.59
C ALA A 373 -43.30 -21.20 19.09
N TYR A 374 -43.36 -20.11 18.35
CA TYR A 374 -42.25 -19.19 18.15
C TYR A 374 -42.57 -17.90 18.92
N ARG A 375 -41.62 -17.41 19.70
CA ARG A 375 -41.69 -16.08 20.32
C ARG A 375 -40.78 -15.16 19.53
N PHE A 376 -41.36 -14.06 19.06
CA PHE A 376 -40.65 -13.01 18.37
C PHE A 376 -40.58 -11.80 19.28
N VAL A 377 -39.48 -11.06 19.19
CA VAL A 377 -39.42 -9.71 19.75
C VAL A 377 -39.95 -8.76 18.68
N VAL A 378 -41.13 -8.19 18.90
CA VAL A 378 -41.66 -7.10 18.05
C VAL A 378 -41.35 -5.75 18.70
N PRO A 379 -41.00 -4.71 17.92
CA PRO A 379 -40.83 -3.37 18.48
C PRO A 379 -42.13 -2.92 19.16
N ASP A 380 -42.02 -2.42 20.40
CA ASP A 380 -43.10 -1.93 21.28
C ASP A 380 -44.00 -2.96 21.99
N GLY A 381 -43.62 -4.25 22.03
CA GLY A 381 -44.24 -5.27 22.89
C GLY A 381 -44.98 -6.36 22.15
#